data_AF-A0A5J6F8S6-F1
#
_entry.id   AF-A0A5J6F8S6-F1
#
_cell.length_a   1.000
_cell.length_b   1.000
_cell.length_c   1.000
_cell.angle_alpha   90.00
_cell.angle_beta   90.00
_cell.angle_gamma   90.00
#
_symmetry.space_group_name_H-M   'P 1'
#
loop_
_entity.id
_entity.type
_entity.pdbx_description
1 polymer ?
#
loop_
_entity_poly.entity_id
_entity_poly.type
_entity_poly.pdbx_seq_one_letter_code
_entity_poly.pdbx_strand_id
1 'polypeptide(L)' 'MTPIPPAARTVMLAGLDEYRLVTPLDEQTPAGALDCIERWLLDDGWAIRPDLSDDRGTAR' A
#
# COMPACT_ATOMS: atom_id res chain seq x y z
N MET A 1 11.10 12.65 5.47
CA MET A 1 9.96 12.01 4.79
C MET A 1 10.17 12.15 3.29
N THR A 2 10.41 11.04 2.59
CA THR A 2 10.41 11.04 1.13
C THR A 2 8.95 11.21 0.68
N PRO A 3 8.62 12.23 -0.12
CA PRO A 3 7.25 12.42 -0.58
C PRO A 3 6.83 11.24 -1.47
N ILE A 4 5.61 10.74 -1.27
CA ILE A 4 5.01 9.73 -2.15
C ILE A 4 4.90 10.34 -3.56
N PRO A 5 5.49 9.72 -4.60
CA PRO A 5 5.37 10.22 -5.97
C PRO A 5 3.90 10.36 -6.40
N PRO A 6 3.53 11.40 -7.18
CA PRO A 6 2.15 11.57 -7.64
C PRO A 6 1.59 10.34 -8.36
N ALA A 7 2.40 9.67 -9.18
CA ALA A 7 2.01 8.43 -9.87
C ALA A 7 1.67 7.30 -8.88
N ALA A 8 2.52 7.07 -7.88
CA ALA A 8 2.25 6.08 -6.83
C ALA A 8 0.96 6.40 -6.06
N ARG A 9 0.69 7.68 -5.76
CA ARG A 9 -0.56 8.10 -5.11
C ARG A 9 -1.78 7.75 -5.96
N THR A 10 -1.73 7.93 -7.28
CA THR A 10 -2.83 7.56 -8.18
C THR A 10 -3.13 6.06 -8.11
N VAL A 11 -2.09 5.22 -8.11
CA VAL A 11 -2.23 3.76 -8.00
C VAL A 11 -2.81 3.35 -6.64
N MET A 12 -2.34 3.97 -5.56
CA MET A 12 -2.92 3.76 -4.22
C MET A 12 -4.41 4.10 -4.17
N LEU A 13 -4.81 5.22 -4.79
CA LEU A 13 -6.23 5.60 -4.85
C LEU A 13 -7.06 4.60 -5.67
N ALA A 14 -6.52 4.08 -6.79
CA ALA A 14 -7.18 3.06 -7.58
C ALA A 14 -7.44 1.77 -6.77
N GLY A 15 -6.43 1.30 -6.01
CA GLY A 15 -6.61 0.13 -5.15
C GLY A 15 -7.60 0.35 -4.01
N LEU A 16 -7.62 1.54 -3.41
CA LEU A 16 -8.60 1.90 -2.40
C LEU A 16 -10.03 1.97 -2.96
N ASP A 17 -10.20 2.53 -4.15
CA ASP A 17 -11.50 2.64 -4.79
C ASP A 17 -12.02 1.28 -5.25
N GLU A 18 -11.16 0.40 -5.79
CA GLU A 18 -11.57 -0.99 -6.06
C GLU A 18 -12.04 -1.68 -4.78
N TYR A 19 -11.28 -1.60 -3.68
CA TYR A 19 -11.64 -2.24 -2.43
C TYR A 19 -13.03 -1.82 -1.94
N ARG A 20 -13.35 -0.53 -2.03
CA ARG A 20 -14.67 0.01 -1.66
C ARG A 20 -15.80 -0.47 -2.55
N LEU A 21 -15.52 -0.70 -3.84
CA LEU A 21 -16.52 -1.14 -4.81
C LEU A 21 -16.83 -2.63 -4.69
N VAL A 22 -15.84 -3.45 -4.36
CA VAL A 22 -15.97 -4.92 -4.36
C VAL A 22 -16.23 -5.51 -2.97
N THR A 23 -15.98 -4.76 -1.90
CA THR A 23 -16.12 -5.24 -0.51
C THR A 23 -17.33 -4.60 0.18
N PRO A 24 -18.26 -5.39 0.76
CA PRO A 24 -19.36 -4.87 1.58
C PRO A 24 -18.87 -3.95 2.70
N LEU A 25 -19.63 -2.89 3.01
CA LEU A 25 -19.20 -1.84 3.94
C LEU A 25 -18.91 -2.36 5.36
N ASP A 26 -19.64 -3.38 5.81
CA ASP A 26 -19.48 -4.05 7.10
C ASP A 26 -18.27 -5.01 7.15
N GLU A 27 -17.73 -5.38 6.00
CA GLU A 27 -16.52 -6.20 5.85
C GLU A 27 -15.28 -5.34 5.53
N GLN A 28 -15.46 -4.03 5.30
CA GLN A 28 -14.34 -3.13 5.01
C GLN A 28 -13.47 -2.91 6.24
N THR A 29 -12.19 -3.23 6.12
CA THR A 29 -11.19 -3.04 7.18
C THR A 29 -9.99 -2.25 6.67
N PRO A 30 -9.26 -1.54 7.56
CA PRO A 30 -8.02 -0.87 7.18
C PRO A 30 -6.96 -1.82 6.58
N ALA A 31 -6.90 -3.06 7.09
CA ALA A 31 -5.97 -4.07 6.59
C ALA A 31 -6.31 -4.49 5.15
N GLY A 32 -7.57 -4.80 4.85
CA GLY A 32 -7.98 -5.18 3.50
C GLY A 32 -7.81 -4.04 2.48
N ALA A 33 -8.01 -2.78 2.91
CA ALA A 33 -7.72 -1.63 2.07
C ALA A 33 -6.22 -1.53 1.74
N LEU A 34 -5.34 -1.78 2.72
CA LEU A 34 -3.89 -1.80 2.52
C LEU A 34 -3.48 -2.93 1.58
N ASP A 35 -3.97 -4.15 1.79
CA ASP A 35 -3.68 -5.31 0.94
C ASP A 35 -4.04 -5.03 -0.54
N CYS A 36 -5.18 -4.37 -0.77
CA CYS A 36 -5.61 -3.99 -2.11
C CYS A 36 -4.71 -2.91 -2.73
N ILE A 37 -4.32 -1.90 -1.95
CA ILE A 37 -3.36 -0.87 -2.37
C ILE A 37 -2.01 -1.50 -2.74
N GLU A 38 -1.50 -2.42 -1.92
CA GLU A 38 -0.24 -3.11 -2.16
C GLU A 38 -0.29 -3.94 -3.44
N ARG A 39 -1.39 -4.67 -3.67
CA ARG A 39 -1.60 -5.42 -4.92
C ARG A 39 -1.54 -4.51 -6.14
N TRP A 40 -2.24 -3.38 -6.12
CA TRP A 40 -2.22 -2.42 -7.23
C TRP A 40 -0.85 -1.82 -7.48
N LEU A 41 -0.11 -1.48 -6.42
CA LEU A 41 1.27 -1.00 -6.54
C LEU A 41 2.16 -2.05 -7.20
N LEU A 42 2.07 -3.31 -6.79
CA LEU A 42 2.85 -4.41 -7.36
C LEU A 42 2.47 -4.67 -8.84
N ASP A 43 1.18 -4.65 -9.17
CA ASP A 43 0.68 -4.85 -10.54
C ASP A 43 1.10 -3.72 -11.49
N ASP A 44 1.16 -2.48 -11.01
CA ASP A 44 1.69 -1.31 -11.75
C ASP A 44 3.24 -1.28 -11.79
N GLY A 45 3.91 -2.25 -11.15
CA GLY A 45 5.36 -2.43 -11.19
C GLY A 45 6.14 -1.67 -10.12
N TRP A 46 5.47 -1.14 -9.10
CA TRP A 46 6.14 -0.51 -7.96
C TRP A 46 6.77 -1.56 -7.04
N ALA A 47 8.00 -1.29 -6.60
CA ALA A 47 8.64 -2.08 -5.57
C ALA A 47 8.26 -1.53 -4.18
N ILE A 48 7.67 -2.39 -3.35
CA ILE A 48 7.47 -2.11 -1.92
C ILE A 48 8.69 -2.62 -1.17
N ARG A 49 9.32 -1.77 -0.38
CA ARG A 49 10.52 -2.11 0.38
C ARG A 49 10.31 -1.82 1.86
N PRO A 50 10.81 -2.68 2.75
CA PRO A 50 10.84 -2.37 4.17
C PRO A 50 11.66 -1.10 4.38
N ASP A 51 11.24 -0.28 5.33
CA ASP A 51 12.05 0.84 5.76
C ASP A 51 13.24 0.30 6.55
N LEU A 52 14.43 0.37 5.95
CA LEU A 52 15.69 -0.04 6.60
C LEU A 52 16.11 0.92 7.72
N SER A 53 15.35 1.99 7.98
CA SER A 53 15.65 2.91 9.07
C SER A 53 15.40 2.32 10.48
N ASP A 54 14.67 1.20 10.57
CA ASP A 54 14.50 0.39 11.79
C ASP A 54 15.63 -0.64 12.01
N ASP A 55 16.53 -0.84 11.04
CA ASP A 55 17.62 -1.84 11.13
C ASP A 55 18.89 -1.29 11.82
N ARG A 56 18.71 -0.37 12.77
CA ARG A 56 19.78 0.16 13.65
C ARG A 56 19.87 -0.56 15.00
N GLY A 57 19.50 -1.83 15.05
CA GLY A 57 19.50 -2.55 16.31
C GLY A 57 19.31 -4.05 16.20
N THR A 58 20.18 -4.76 15.46
CA THR A 58 20.77 -6.05 15.88
C THR A 58 21.52 -6.71 14.71
N ALA A 59 22.83 -6.46 14.64
CA ALA A 59 23.75 -7.47 14.12
C ALA A 59 25.05 -7.37 14.91
N ARG A 60 25.44 -8.54 15.40
CA ARG A 60 26.35 -8.86 16.49
C ARG A 60 27.79 -8.94 16.02
#